data_AF-A0A4Y8R3T0-F1
#
_entry.id   AF-A0A4Y8R3T0-F1
#
_cell.length_a   1.000
_cell.length_b   1.000
_cell.length_c   1.000
_cell.angle_alpha   90.00
_cell.angle_beta   90.00
_cell.angle_gamma   90.00
#
_symmetry.space_group_name_H-M   'P 1'
#
loop_
_entity.id
_entity.type
_entity.pdbx_description
1 polymer ?
#
loop_
_entity_poly.entity_id
_entity_poly.type
_entity_poly.pdbx_seq_one_letter_code
_entity_poly.pdbx_strand_id
1 'polypeptide(L)'
;MSETPEPPAAADPGFFGDRPSRLQWRTRTIDPVAAQRRAGQQSPHPTWYVGDRILIPESPFDREGNRSLRWLERAAERLGLRVEVQQESIDDAELVREAGLDPETTTDLLRTFGYSVRLRYRDDAQGQLPDAWHLVEELRGRLCPDDRHSPRLALDHMVAPTPFIGGQPYTQPFPYTQPHPYTQPHPYTQPHPYTQPHPYTQPHPFAGTAEYSLPGSGGRTPVSWIGPVPRRALPAGDTPWVAGDGVRRPVVAVLDTGVGEHPWFDDDLETRGTIVVRDPELLGQPLSTLPPTEYPYEDPEIGGVSVSPLTGPLDPVAGHGTFIAGLVHQLCPDAVILAPRLYGGSGVVPERDLLRTLRRVLLWHVLGLSGHDGYAPIDVLVLSLGYYHERPEDADFDAPFGALIRALRRYGVVVVVSSGNDGQTRPTYPAAFAPRINRKAEPPVPLEGVTLLLDEPPVLTVGAENPDGTVSLFSNDGPWITCTRPGAALVSTIPRTIDGAVAPSRHVPELWGPGYRATIDPEGFQGGFATWSGTSFAAPVLAGELAASLLERIGDDPTDPDVLQPGQGAPDRCAWLWPSITLATGLVPTPGDDA
;
A
#
# COMPACT_ATOMS: atom_id res chain seq x y z
N MET A 1 -22.07 -37.26 -18.07
CA MET A 1 -20.68 -37.39 -18.57
C MET A 1 -20.05 -36.04 -18.36
N SER A 2 -19.07 -35.97 -17.47
CA SER A 2 -18.38 -34.74 -17.08
C SER A 2 -17.50 -34.32 -18.23
N GLU A 3 -17.79 -33.17 -18.86
CA GLU A 3 -16.83 -32.55 -19.77
C GLU A 3 -15.66 -32.03 -18.95
N THR A 4 -14.50 -32.63 -19.18
CA THR A 4 -13.22 -32.15 -18.67
C THR A 4 -13.01 -30.73 -19.21
N PRO A 5 -12.70 -29.72 -18.38
CA PRO A 5 -12.37 -28.39 -18.88
C PRO A 5 -11.20 -28.48 -19.87
N GLU A 6 -11.26 -27.75 -20.98
CA GLU A 6 -10.13 -27.65 -21.89
C GLU A 6 -8.90 -27.13 -21.14
N PRO A 7 -7.71 -27.70 -21.39
CA PRO A 7 -6.48 -27.20 -20.79
C PRO A 7 -6.25 -25.74 -21.22
N PRO A 8 -5.80 -24.87 -20.30
CA PRO A 8 -5.56 -23.48 -20.62
C PRO A 8 -4.55 -23.35 -21.78
N ALA A 9 -4.75 -22.32 -22.60
CA ALA A 9 -3.82 -21.98 -23.67
C ALA A 9 -2.40 -21.89 -23.11
N ALA A 10 -1.43 -22.44 -23.85
CA ALA A 10 -0.02 -22.39 -23.47
C ALA A 10 0.38 -20.94 -23.17
N ALA A 11 0.79 -20.70 -21.92
CA ALA A 11 1.17 -19.38 -21.47
C ALA A 11 2.31 -18.83 -22.33
N ASP A 12 2.17 -17.57 -22.76
CA ASP A 12 3.21 -16.83 -23.47
C ASP A 12 4.47 -16.77 -22.58
N PRO A 13 5.62 -17.32 -23.00
CA PRO A 13 6.85 -17.31 -22.21
C PRO A 13 7.42 -15.91 -21.94
N GLY A 14 6.86 -14.85 -22.54
CA GLY A 14 7.41 -13.48 -22.52
C GLY A 14 7.07 -12.61 -21.30
N PHE A 15 6.09 -12.95 -20.45
CA PHE A 15 5.63 -12.03 -19.39
C PHE A 15 5.35 -12.75 -18.07
N PHE A 16 6.42 -13.14 -17.36
CA PHE A 16 6.29 -13.65 -16.01
C PHE A 16 7.08 -12.76 -15.05
N GLY A 17 6.42 -11.71 -14.54
CA GLY A 17 6.91 -10.94 -13.40
C GLY A 17 7.15 -11.78 -12.15
N ASP A 18 7.49 -11.12 -11.05
CA ASP A 18 7.72 -11.75 -9.74
C ASP A 18 6.41 -12.33 -9.17
N ARG A 19 6.02 -13.52 -9.63
CA ARG A 19 4.88 -14.26 -9.05
C ARG A 19 5.21 -14.66 -7.59
N PRO A 20 4.21 -14.72 -6.69
CA PRO A 20 4.37 -15.10 -5.29
C PRO A 20 5.25 -16.35 -5.05
N SER A 21 5.07 -17.39 -5.88
CA SER A 21 5.82 -18.65 -5.82
C SER A 21 7.32 -18.53 -6.16
N ARG A 22 7.72 -17.52 -6.93
CA ARG A 22 9.13 -17.23 -7.26
C ARG A 22 9.78 -16.34 -6.22
N LEU A 23 9.03 -15.40 -5.65
CA LEU A 23 9.48 -14.55 -4.55
C LEU A 23 9.78 -15.38 -3.30
N GLN A 24 8.97 -16.41 -3.01
CA GLN A 24 9.14 -17.29 -1.85
C GLN A 24 10.59 -17.74 -1.59
N TRP A 25 11.31 -18.20 -2.62
CA TRP A 25 12.67 -18.74 -2.47
C TRP A 25 13.76 -17.66 -2.49
N ARG A 26 13.42 -16.43 -2.91
CA ARG A 26 14.34 -15.29 -3.03
C ARG A 26 14.23 -14.34 -1.84
N THR A 27 13.11 -14.38 -1.12
CA THR A 27 12.90 -13.61 0.10
C THR A 27 13.84 -14.05 1.21
N ARG A 28 14.49 -13.08 1.87
CA ARG A 28 15.39 -13.27 3.02
C ARG A 28 14.94 -12.39 4.18
N THR A 29 15.38 -12.76 5.38
CA THR A 29 15.25 -11.95 6.58
C THR A 29 16.64 -11.60 7.12
N ILE A 30 16.83 -10.38 7.60
CA ILE A 30 18.02 -10.00 8.34
C ILE A 30 17.89 -10.52 9.77
N ASP A 31 18.76 -11.45 10.16
CA ASP A 31 18.94 -11.84 11.55
C ASP A 31 19.89 -10.83 12.24
N PRO A 32 19.42 -9.99 13.19
CA PRO A 32 20.25 -8.99 13.86
C PRO A 32 21.47 -9.56 14.59
N VAL A 33 21.43 -10.85 14.96
CA VAL A 33 22.49 -11.52 15.71
C VAL A 33 23.58 -12.03 14.77
N ALA A 34 23.20 -12.62 13.64
CA ALA A 34 24.11 -13.29 12.71
C ALA A 34 24.49 -12.42 11.50
N ALA A 35 23.76 -11.33 11.22
CA ALA A 35 23.99 -10.49 10.06
C ALA A 35 25.42 -9.92 10.05
N GLN A 36 26.04 -9.96 8.86
CA GLN A 36 27.31 -9.31 8.63
C GLN A 36 27.18 -7.83 8.99
N ARG A 37 28.13 -7.33 9.79
CA ARG A 37 28.20 -5.93 10.18
C ARG A 37 29.65 -5.47 10.24
N ARG A 38 29.89 -4.21 9.94
CA ARG A 38 31.21 -3.58 10.12
C ARG A 38 31.52 -3.35 11.59
N ALA A 39 32.82 -3.33 11.91
CA ALA A 39 33.29 -3.02 13.25
C ALA A 39 32.84 -1.61 13.67
N GLY A 40 32.20 -1.49 14.83
CA GLY A 40 31.72 -0.22 15.39
C GLY A 40 30.35 0.24 14.89
N GLN A 41 29.73 -0.46 13.94
CA GLN A 41 28.34 -0.20 13.52
C GLN A 41 27.33 -0.88 14.45
N GLN A 42 26.17 -0.26 14.63
CA GLN A 42 25.06 -0.87 15.36
C GLN A 42 24.54 -2.11 14.61
N SER A 43 23.95 -3.04 15.34
CA SER A 43 23.33 -4.21 14.70
C SER A 43 22.13 -3.76 13.89
N PRO A 44 21.94 -4.29 12.66
CA PRO A 44 20.75 -3.97 11.88
C PRO A 44 19.50 -4.50 12.60
N HIS A 45 18.38 -3.84 12.38
CA HIS A 45 17.08 -4.33 12.78
C HIS A 45 16.56 -5.39 11.80
N PRO A 46 15.67 -6.30 12.26
CA PRO A 46 15.15 -7.34 11.39
C PRO A 46 14.24 -6.74 10.31
N THR A 47 14.43 -7.17 9.08
CA THR A 47 13.59 -6.80 7.92
C THR A 47 13.59 -7.90 6.87
N TRP A 48 12.59 -7.88 6.01
CA TRP A 48 12.42 -8.79 4.89
C TRP A 48 12.81 -8.09 3.59
N TYR A 49 13.54 -8.78 2.72
CA TYR A 49 14.01 -8.23 1.44
C TYR A 49 14.21 -9.32 0.39
N VAL A 50 14.28 -8.93 -0.88
CA VAL A 50 14.61 -9.82 -2.00
C VAL A 50 16.13 -10.00 -2.07
N GLY A 51 16.60 -11.20 -1.74
CA GLY A 51 18.01 -11.49 -1.50
C GLY A 51 18.94 -11.27 -2.69
N ASP A 52 18.45 -11.38 -3.93
CA ASP A 52 19.25 -11.19 -5.14
C ASP A 52 18.99 -9.84 -5.84
N ARG A 53 18.39 -8.84 -5.15
CA ARG A 53 18.05 -7.54 -5.75
C ARG A 53 18.55 -6.35 -4.94
N ILE A 54 19.01 -5.32 -5.65
CA ILE A 54 19.38 -4.02 -5.10
C ILE A 54 18.65 -2.92 -5.89
N LEU A 55 18.20 -1.90 -5.17
CA LEU A 55 17.60 -0.69 -5.72
C LEU A 55 18.64 0.42 -5.82
N ILE A 56 18.63 1.13 -6.94
CA ILE A 56 19.48 2.28 -7.23
C ILE A 56 18.56 3.48 -7.47
N PRO A 57 18.63 4.55 -6.67
CA PRO A 57 17.76 5.71 -6.80
C PRO A 57 18.12 6.59 -8.00
N GLU A 58 19.36 6.51 -8.52
CA GLU A 58 19.82 7.26 -9.69
C GLU A 58 19.03 6.89 -10.95
N SER A 59 18.68 7.88 -11.77
CA SER A 59 18.00 7.67 -13.05
C SER A 59 18.85 6.84 -14.01
N PRO A 60 18.28 5.90 -14.79
CA PRO A 60 19.04 5.20 -15.82
C PRO A 60 19.61 6.15 -16.89
N PHE A 61 19.00 7.33 -17.07
CA PHE A 61 19.44 8.38 -17.99
C PHE A 61 20.31 9.47 -17.33
N ASP A 62 20.86 9.20 -16.15
CA ASP A 62 21.72 10.14 -15.46
C ASP A 62 22.96 10.50 -16.32
N ARG A 63 23.14 11.81 -16.55
CA ARG A 63 24.22 12.37 -17.35
C ARG A 63 25.60 12.21 -16.70
N GLU A 64 25.66 11.97 -15.39
CA GLU A 64 26.91 11.68 -14.66
C GLU A 64 27.33 10.19 -14.72
N GLY A 65 26.53 9.38 -15.44
CA GLY A 65 26.90 8.06 -15.90
C GLY A 65 26.70 6.95 -14.87
N ASN A 66 25.66 7.01 -14.02
CA ASN A 66 25.27 5.90 -13.15
C ASN A 66 26.41 5.45 -12.23
N ARG A 67 26.84 6.35 -11.34
CA ARG A 67 27.98 6.10 -10.44
C ARG A 67 27.70 4.91 -9.54
N SER A 68 26.54 4.87 -8.88
CA SER A 68 26.23 3.79 -7.92
C SER A 68 26.30 2.41 -8.54
N LEU A 69 25.87 2.25 -9.80
CA LEU A 69 25.99 1.00 -10.55
C LEU A 69 27.44 0.57 -10.74
N ARG A 70 28.34 1.47 -11.15
CA ARG A 70 29.77 1.13 -11.33
C ARG A 70 30.44 0.71 -10.03
N TRP A 71 30.07 1.32 -8.91
CA TRP A 71 30.57 0.91 -7.59
C TRP A 71 30.07 -0.48 -7.22
N LEU A 72 28.79 -0.74 -7.48
CA LEU A 72 28.16 -2.03 -7.25
C LEU A 72 28.77 -3.13 -8.10
N GLU A 73 28.96 -2.92 -9.41
CA GLU A 73 29.62 -3.85 -10.32
C GLU A 73 31.03 -4.23 -9.82
N ARG A 74 31.84 -3.23 -9.43
CA ARG A 74 33.19 -3.48 -8.90
C ARG A 74 33.20 -4.27 -7.58
N ALA A 75 32.17 -4.13 -6.74
CA ALA A 75 32.05 -4.91 -5.51
C ALA A 75 31.55 -6.33 -5.81
N ALA A 76 30.52 -6.45 -6.65
CA ALA A 76 29.97 -7.70 -7.14
C ALA A 76 31.06 -8.57 -7.79
N GLU A 77 31.94 -7.99 -8.60
CA GLU A 77 33.05 -8.69 -9.24
C GLU A 77 33.98 -9.39 -8.24
N ARG A 78 34.28 -8.77 -7.09
CA ARG A 78 35.14 -9.37 -6.05
C ARG A 78 34.50 -10.59 -5.41
N LEU A 79 33.16 -10.65 -5.41
CA LEU A 79 32.37 -11.75 -4.88
C LEU A 79 31.98 -12.78 -5.95
N GLY A 80 32.51 -12.66 -7.18
CA GLY A 80 32.18 -13.56 -8.28
C GLY A 80 30.76 -13.38 -8.81
N LEU A 81 30.16 -12.20 -8.60
CA LEU A 81 28.80 -11.85 -9.03
C LEU A 81 28.83 -11.05 -10.35
N ARG A 82 27.74 -11.16 -11.12
CA ARG A 82 27.35 -10.25 -12.20
C ARG A 82 26.13 -9.45 -11.78
N VAL A 83 26.05 -8.21 -12.26
CA VAL A 83 24.94 -7.29 -12.03
C VAL A 83 24.14 -7.18 -13.34
N GLU A 84 22.85 -7.49 -13.29
CA GLU A 84 21.93 -7.44 -14.42
C GLU A 84 20.91 -6.31 -14.19
N VAL A 85 21.02 -5.22 -14.94
CA VAL A 85 20.02 -4.14 -14.91
C VAL A 85 18.68 -4.69 -15.39
N GLN A 86 17.61 -4.39 -14.64
CA GLN A 86 16.27 -4.83 -14.99
C GLN A 86 15.65 -3.86 -16.01
N GLN A 87 15.32 -4.37 -17.19
CA GLN A 87 14.84 -3.58 -18.33
C GLN A 87 13.55 -2.82 -18.00
N GLU A 88 12.67 -3.39 -17.18
CA GLU A 88 11.37 -2.79 -16.88
C GLU A 88 11.48 -1.48 -16.08
N SER A 89 12.61 -1.27 -15.40
CA SER A 89 12.92 0.03 -14.77
C SER A 89 13.35 1.09 -15.78
N ILE A 90 13.98 0.68 -16.88
CA ILE A 90 14.34 1.56 -17.99
C ILE A 90 13.07 1.94 -18.76
N ASP A 91 12.23 0.95 -19.07
CA ASP A 91 10.96 1.16 -19.77
C ASP A 91 10.06 2.17 -19.03
N ASP A 92 9.99 2.08 -17.69
CA ASP A 92 9.25 3.06 -16.87
C ASP A 92 9.83 4.48 -16.99
N ALA A 93 11.16 4.62 -17.06
CA ALA A 93 11.79 5.92 -17.26
C ALA A 93 11.62 6.44 -18.69
N GLU A 94 11.47 5.57 -19.68
CA GLU A 94 11.17 5.94 -21.07
C GLU A 94 9.78 6.57 -21.19
N LEU A 95 8.79 6.08 -20.43
CA LEU A 95 7.46 6.69 -20.37
C LEU A 95 7.51 8.19 -20.04
N VAL A 96 8.42 8.61 -19.15
CA VAL A 96 8.59 10.03 -18.78
C VAL A 96 9.07 10.85 -19.97
N ARG A 97 9.93 10.28 -20.82
CA ARG A 97 10.45 10.96 -22.03
C ARG A 97 9.41 10.98 -23.16
N GLU A 98 8.54 9.99 -23.20
CA GLU A 98 7.45 9.87 -24.18
C GLU A 98 6.21 10.69 -23.81
N ALA A 99 6.11 11.12 -22.54
CA ALA A 99 4.98 11.86 -22.00
C ALA A 99 4.76 13.26 -22.61
N GLY A 100 5.70 13.79 -23.40
CA GLY A 100 5.54 15.09 -24.06
C GLY A 100 5.59 16.30 -23.11
N LEU A 101 6.13 16.13 -21.89
CA LEU A 101 6.31 17.19 -20.90
C LEU A 101 7.47 18.14 -21.27
N ASP A 102 7.50 19.32 -20.64
CA ASP A 102 8.62 20.25 -20.80
C ASP A 102 9.95 19.66 -20.29
N PRO A 103 11.12 20.14 -20.77
CA PRO A 103 12.42 19.58 -20.43
C PRO A 103 12.76 19.62 -18.93
N GLU A 104 12.36 20.67 -18.22
CA GLU A 104 12.63 20.87 -16.80
C GLU A 104 11.82 19.90 -15.94
N THR A 105 10.51 19.76 -16.19
CA THR A 105 9.63 18.77 -15.53
C THR A 105 10.07 17.35 -15.86
N THR A 106 10.38 17.06 -17.13
CA THR A 106 10.95 15.77 -17.55
C THR A 106 12.20 15.44 -16.73
N THR A 107 13.10 16.41 -16.56
CA THR A 107 14.35 16.22 -15.82
C THR A 107 14.10 16.04 -14.32
N ASP A 108 13.18 16.79 -13.72
CA ASP A 108 12.81 16.65 -12.30
C ASP A 108 12.18 15.28 -12.02
N LEU A 109 11.23 14.84 -12.85
CA LEU A 109 10.62 13.51 -12.75
C LEU A 109 11.66 12.40 -12.85
N LEU A 110 12.54 12.43 -13.84
CA LEU A 110 13.57 11.40 -14.05
C LEU A 110 14.48 11.19 -12.83
N ARG A 111 14.66 12.18 -11.95
CA ARG A 111 15.41 12.04 -10.69
C ARG A 111 14.78 11.04 -9.72
N THR A 112 13.48 10.78 -9.84
CA THR A 112 12.74 9.83 -9.01
C THR A 112 12.65 8.45 -9.65
N PHE A 113 12.90 8.34 -10.96
CA PHE A 113 12.86 7.10 -11.75
C PHE A 113 14.18 6.35 -11.70
N GLY A 114 14.56 5.90 -10.50
CA GLY A 114 15.68 4.98 -10.31
C GLY A 114 15.41 3.58 -10.87
N TYR A 115 16.43 2.72 -10.91
CA TYR A 115 16.31 1.36 -11.44
C TYR A 115 16.72 0.28 -10.44
N SER A 116 16.35 -0.94 -10.78
CA SER A 116 16.67 -2.13 -9.99
C SER A 116 17.67 -3.00 -10.74
N VAL A 117 18.51 -3.70 -9.98
CA VAL A 117 19.47 -4.65 -10.54
C VAL A 117 19.35 -6.00 -9.86
N ARG A 118 19.53 -7.06 -10.65
CA ARG A 118 19.56 -8.43 -10.16
C ARG A 118 21.00 -8.93 -10.06
N LEU A 119 21.31 -9.61 -8.97
CA LEU A 119 22.59 -10.24 -8.71
C LEU A 119 22.53 -11.69 -9.16
N ARG A 120 23.58 -12.16 -9.84
CA ARG A 120 23.77 -13.58 -10.16
C ARG A 120 25.22 -13.98 -10.01
N TYR A 121 25.50 -15.22 -9.64
CA TYR A 121 26.86 -15.75 -9.70
C TYR A 121 27.32 -15.87 -11.15
N ARG A 122 28.60 -15.58 -11.41
CA ARG A 122 29.20 -15.75 -12.74
C ARG A 122 29.33 -17.23 -13.12
N ASP A 123 29.55 -18.09 -12.13
CA ASP A 123 29.59 -19.54 -12.28
C ASP A 123 28.32 -20.16 -11.68
N ASP A 124 27.48 -20.77 -12.52
CA ASP A 124 26.22 -21.44 -12.12
C ASP A 124 26.44 -22.70 -11.25
N ALA A 125 27.70 -23.03 -10.90
CA ALA A 125 28.06 -24.15 -10.04
C ALA A 125 27.76 -23.89 -8.55
N GLN A 126 27.53 -22.63 -8.16
CA GLN A 126 27.18 -22.26 -6.79
C GLN A 126 25.67 -22.44 -6.60
N GLY A 127 25.26 -23.52 -5.93
CA GLY A 127 23.85 -23.80 -5.61
C GLY A 127 23.21 -22.87 -4.57
N GLN A 128 23.75 -21.67 -4.35
CA GLN A 128 23.26 -20.67 -3.39
C GLN A 128 22.83 -19.41 -4.14
N LEU A 129 21.76 -18.75 -3.68
CA LEU A 129 21.37 -17.44 -4.20
C LEU A 129 22.29 -16.35 -3.64
N PRO A 130 22.59 -15.30 -4.42
CA PRO A 130 23.29 -14.12 -3.89
C PRO A 130 22.56 -13.51 -2.70
N ASP A 131 23.30 -12.72 -1.92
CA ASP A 131 22.77 -11.94 -0.81
C ASP A 131 23.13 -10.46 -0.99
N ALA A 132 22.12 -9.63 -1.26
CA ALA A 132 22.21 -8.20 -1.44
C ALA A 132 22.70 -7.50 -0.16
N TRP A 133 22.39 -8.04 1.03
CA TRP A 133 22.82 -7.46 2.31
C TRP A 133 24.34 -7.33 2.38
N HIS A 134 25.08 -8.34 1.93
CA HIS A 134 26.54 -8.32 1.95
C HIS A 134 27.11 -7.17 1.12
N LEU A 135 26.54 -6.91 -0.06
CA LEU A 135 26.99 -5.83 -0.94
C LEU A 135 26.59 -4.45 -0.42
N VAL A 136 25.36 -4.31 0.10
CA VAL A 136 24.90 -3.06 0.72
C VAL A 136 25.77 -2.73 1.93
N GLU A 137 26.06 -3.68 2.81
CA GLU A 137 26.92 -3.46 3.98
C GLU A 137 28.40 -3.23 3.58
N GLU A 138 28.92 -3.91 2.56
CA GLU A 138 30.27 -3.69 2.03
C GLU A 138 30.40 -2.29 1.39
N LEU A 139 29.37 -1.76 0.75
CA LEU A 139 29.43 -0.45 0.09
C LEU A 139 29.07 0.69 1.06
N ARG A 140 28.19 0.46 2.05
CA ARG A 140 27.71 1.49 2.97
C ARG A 140 28.74 2.07 3.92
N GLY A 141 29.76 1.34 4.34
CA GLY A 141 30.81 1.94 5.18
C GLY A 141 32.00 2.53 4.40
N ARG A 142 31.83 2.79 3.09
CA ARG A 142 32.66 3.77 2.37
C ARG A 142 31.95 5.12 2.26
N LEU A 143 30.76 5.25 2.85
CA LEU A 143 29.90 6.43 2.70
C LEU A 143 30.09 7.39 3.87
N CYS A 144 30.21 8.67 3.54
CA CYS A 144 29.83 9.75 4.44
C CYS A 144 28.44 10.22 3.98
N PRO A 145 27.45 10.34 4.88
CA PRO A 145 26.08 10.79 4.52
C PRO A 145 26.05 12.13 3.77
N ASP A 146 27.02 13.02 4.04
CA ASP A 146 27.16 14.32 3.39
C ASP A 146 28.00 14.27 2.10
N ASP A 147 28.56 13.11 1.74
CA ASP A 147 29.41 12.97 0.57
C ASP A 147 28.59 12.53 -0.65
N ARG A 148 28.32 13.51 -1.52
CA ARG A 148 27.77 13.34 -2.88
C ARG A 148 28.55 12.39 -3.81
N HIS A 149 29.67 11.81 -3.36
CA HIS A 149 30.47 10.81 -4.06
C HIS A 149 30.28 9.36 -3.54
N SER A 150 29.38 9.18 -2.58
CA SER A 150 28.98 7.90 -1.99
C SER A 150 27.94 7.17 -2.85
N PRO A 151 28.08 5.86 -3.16
CA PRO A 151 27.00 5.12 -3.83
C PRO A 151 25.72 5.07 -2.99
N ARG A 152 24.59 5.36 -3.63
CA ARG A 152 23.25 5.29 -3.04
C ARG A 152 22.61 3.96 -3.43
N LEU A 153 22.49 3.06 -2.47
CA LEU A 153 21.96 1.71 -2.67
C LEU A 153 20.96 1.40 -1.57
N ALA A 154 19.85 0.76 -1.94
CA ALA A 154 18.88 0.24 -0.99
C ALA A 154 18.61 -1.25 -1.26
N LEU A 155 18.22 -1.98 -0.22
CA LEU A 155 17.64 -3.31 -0.39
C LEU A 155 16.30 -3.18 -1.10
N ASP A 156 15.88 -4.24 -1.81
CA ASP A 156 14.52 -4.38 -2.29
C ASP A 156 13.67 -4.98 -1.16
N HIS A 157 13.12 -4.14 -0.29
CA HIS A 157 12.36 -4.61 0.88
C HIS A 157 11.06 -5.32 0.48
N MET A 158 10.59 -6.22 1.34
CA MET A 158 9.25 -6.78 1.19
C MET A 158 8.27 -5.90 1.98
N VAL A 159 7.34 -5.30 1.25
CA VAL A 159 6.33 -4.40 1.78
C VAL A 159 5.00 -5.16 1.84
N ALA A 160 4.25 -4.97 2.90
CA ALA A 160 2.95 -5.60 3.07
C ALA A 160 1.93 -4.54 3.49
N PRO A 161 0.64 -4.66 3.09
CA PRO A 161 -0.39 -4.15 3.97
C PRO A 161 -0.18 -4.82 5.32
N THR A 162 -0.49 -4.16 6.41
CA THR A 162 -0.39 -4.78 7.73
C THR A 162 -1.74 -5.39 8.14
N PRO A 163 -2.53 -6.14 7.32
CA PRO A 163 -3.84 -6.63 7.76
C PRO A 163 -3.68 -7.68 8.87
N PHE A 164 -2.47 -8.20 9.06
CA PHE A 164 -2.10 -9.06 10.16
C PHE A 164 -2.07 -8.26 11.45
N ILE A 165 -3.09 -8.46 12.26
CA ILE A 165 -3.07 -8.00 13.64
C ILE A 165 -2.36 -9.06 14.47
N GLY A 166 -1.10 -8.79 14.82
CA GLY A 166 -0.31 -9.70 15.65
C GLY A 166 0.94 -9.02 16.21
N GLY A 167 1.37 -9.45 17.38
CA GLY A 167 2.56 -8.90 18.03
C GLY A 167 3.84 -9.45 17.42
N GLN A 168 4.83 -8.56 17.25
CA GLN A 168 6.25 -8.82 16.94
C GLN A 168 6.55 -9.34 15.50
N PRO A 169 7.33 -8.59 14.68
CA PRO A 169 7.65 -8.95 13.30
C PRO A 169 8.52 -10.20 13.13
N TYR A 170 9.09 -10.75 14.22
CA TYR A 170 9.87 -12.00 14.20
C TYR A 170 9.00 -13.26 14.30
N THR A 171 7.78 -13.13 14.81
CA THR A 171 6.85 -14.25 15.04
C THR A 171 5.65 -14.24 14.12
N GLN A 172 5.50 -13.19 13.31
CA GLN A 172 4.49 -13.14 12.26
C GLN A 172 4.85 -14.15 11.16
N PRO A 173 3.93 -15.05 10.75
CA PRO A 173 4.15 -15.87 9.58
C PRO A 173 4.20 -14.93 8.36
N PHE A 174 5.38 -14.72 7.80
CA PHE A 174 5.47 -14.26 6.42
C PHE A 174 4.81 -15.35 5.56
N PRO A 175 4.03 -15.03 4.51
CA PRO A 175 3.29 -16.04 3.74
C PRO A 175 4.19 -17.12 3.11
N TYR A 176 5.50 -16.86 3.06
CA TYR A 176 6.53 -17.74 2.53
C TYR A 176 7.32 -18.52 3.60
N THR A 177 7.16 -18.17 4.87
CA THR A 177 7.73 -18.92 5.99
C THR A 177 6.71 -19.89 6.56
N GLN A 178 7.06 -21.18 6.61
CA GLN A 178 6.26 -22.13 7.36
C GLN A 178 6.21 -21.70 8.83
N PRO A 179 5.03 -21.62 9.46
CA PRO A 179 4.97 -21.52 10.91
C PRO A 179 5.67 -22.74 11.51
N HIS A 180 6.43 -22.53 12.59
CA HIS A 180 7.06 -23.64 13.30
C HIS A 180 6.00 -24.68 13.71
N PRO A 181 6.29 -26.00 13.64
CA PRO A 181 5.33 -27.09 13.87
C PRO A 181 4.62 -27.10 15.24
N TYR A 182 5.04 -26.26 16.18
CA TYR A 182 4.45 -26.14 17.52
C TYR A 182 3.19 -25.27 17.58
N THR A 183 2.68 -24.78 16.45
CA THR A 183 1.47 -23.92 16.37
C THR A 183 0.24 -24.61 15.77
N GLN A 184 0.28 -25.93 15.51
CA GLN A 184 -0.94 -26.65 15.15
C GLN A 184 -1.80 -26.97 16.38
N PRO A 185 -3.08 -26.57 16.44
CA PRO A 185 -3.99 -27.09 17.45
C PRO A 185 -4.22 -28.59 17.22
N HIS A 186 -4.09 -29.39 18.28
CA HIS A 186 -4.29 -30.84 18.25
C HIS A 186 -5.75 -31.23 17.91
N PRO A 187 -6.00 -32.40 17.29
CA PRO A 187 -7.31 -32.77 16.74
C PRO A 187 -8.39 -33.21 17.76
N TYR A 188 -8.20 -32.97 19.06
CA TYR A 188 -9.03 -33.60 20.11
C TYR A 188 -10.03 -32.68 20.83
N THR A 189 -10.25 -31.44 20.39
CA THR A 189 -11.21 -30.53 21.04
C THR A 189 -12.37 -30.15 20.13
N GLN A 190 -13.32 -31.07 19.96
CA GLN A 190 -14.68 -30.69 19.55
C GLN A 190 -15.42 -30.10 20.77
N PRO A 191 -16.06 -28.92 20.67
CA PRO A 191 -16.82 -28.38 21.79
C PRO A 191 -18.17 -29.10 21.95
N HIS A 192 -18.44 -29.59 23.16
CA HIS A 192 -19.76 -30.09 23.55
C HIS A 192 -20.74 -28.94 23.91
N PRO A 193 -22.06 -29.12 23.79
CA PRO A 193 -23.04 -28.02 23.77
C PRO A 193 -23.40 -27.38 25.12
N TYR A 194 -22.83 -27.84 26.24
CA TYR A 194 -23.33 -27.50 27.59
C TYR A 194 -22.30 -26.91 28.57
N THR A 195 -21.12 -26.52 28.10
CA THR A 195 -20.14 -25.82 28.94
C THR A 195 -19.58 -24.64 28.16
N GLN A 196 -19.86 -23.42 28.63
CA GLN A 196 -18.99 -22.28 28.31
C GLN A 196 -17.55 -22.68 28.66
N PRO A 197 -16.56 -22.52 27.76
CA PRO A 197 -15.19 -22.85 28.12
C PRO A 197 -14.74 -21.93 29.25
N HIS A 198 -14.35 -22.55 30.37
CA HIS A 198 -13.79 -21.85 31.51
C HIS A 198 -12.47 -21.14 31.14
N PRO A 199 -12.13 -20.02 31.80
CA PRO A 199 -10.95 -19.20 31.49
C PRO A 199 -9.59 -19.92 31.57
N TYR A 200 -9.54 -21.12 32.15
CA TYR A 200 -8.31 -21.90 32.34
C TYR A 200 -8.03 -22.94 31.24
N THR A 201 -8.94 -23.10 30.27
CA THR A 201 -8.76 -24.01 29.12
C THR A 201 -8.53 -23.29 27.79
N GLN A 202 -8.36 -21.96 27.83
CA GLN A 202 -7.82 -21.24 26.69
C GLN A 202 -6.34 -21.62 26.53
N PRO A 203 -5.86 -21.94 25.31
CA PRO A 203 -4.42 -21.93 25.06
C PRO A 203 -3.87 -20.58 25.54
N HIS A 204 -2.71 -20.60 26.19
CA HIS A 204 -1.90 -19.47 26.70
C HIS A 204 -2.17 -18.10 26.05
N PRO A 205 -2.09 -16.99 26.82
CA PRO A 205 -2.83 -15.75 26.57
C PRO A 205 -2.82 -15.40 25.09
N PHE A 206 -3.98 -15.51 24.44
CA PHE A 206 -4.16 -14.83 23.17
C PHE A 206 -3.82 -13.36 23.43
N ALA A 207 -2.74 -12.87 22.81
CA ALA A 207 -2.37 -11.46 22.91
C ALA A 207 -3.62 -10.64 22.56
N GLY A 208 -4.01 -9.65 23.38
CA GLY A 208 -5.26 -8.91 23.17
C GLY A 208 -5.41 -8.28 21.77
N THR A 209 -4.33 -8.20 20.99
CA THR A 209 -4.36 -7.84 19.57
C THR A 209 -5.05 -8.90 18.70
N ALA A 210 -4.91 -10.20 18.98
CA ALA A 210 -5.53 -11.27 18.20
C ALA A 210 -7.06 -11.26 18.23
N GLU A 211 -7.67 -10.63 19.25
CA GLU A 211 -9.14 -10.48 19.34
C GLU A 211 -9.71 -9.70 18.14
N TYR A 212 -8.95 -8.74 17.60
CA TYR A 212 -9.35 -7.95 16.44
C TYR A 212 -9.33 -8.74 15.13
N SER A 213 -8.85 -9.98 15.13
CA SER A 213 -8.93 -10.89 13.99
C SER A 213 -10.12 -11.85 14.09
N LEU A 214 -10.83 -11.88 15.22
CA LEU A 214 -11.95 -12.79 15.43
C LEU A 214 -13.29 -12.16 15.02
N PRO A 215 -14.14 -12.90 14.28
CA PRO A 215 -15.48 -12.44 13.97
C PRO A 215 -16.28 -12.04 15.21
N GLY A 216 -16.90 -10.85 15.19
CA GLY A 216 -17.62 -10.28 16.32
C GLY A 216 -16.77 -9.50 17.33
N SER A 217 -15.44 -9.54 17.23
CA SER A 217 -14.49 -8.80 18.09
C SER A 217 -13.53 -7.89 17.31
N GLY A 218 -13.82 -7.64 16.04
CA GLY A 218 -13.05 -6.76 15.14
C GLY A 218 -12.63 -7.43 13.83
N GLY A 219 -12.70 -8.76 13.75
CA GLY A 219 -12.31 -9.52 12.57
C GLY A 219 -13.24 -9.31 11.38
N ARG A 220 -12.73 -9.68 10.18
CA ARG A 220 -13.50 -9.65 8.94
C ARG A 220 -14.76 -10.52 9.08
N THR A 221 -15.94 -9.92 9.04
CA THR A 221 -17.22 -10.62 9.27
C THR A 221 -18.29 -10.08 8.33
N PRO A 222 -19.07 -10.91 7.64
CA PRO A 222 -20.16 -10.42 6.79
C PRO A 222 -21.27 -9.77 7.62
N VAL A 223 -21.85 -8.69 7.08
CA VAL A 223 -22.95 -7.97 7.71
C VAL A 223 -24.04 -7.60 6.70
N SER A 224 -25.26 -7.35 7.19
CA SER A 224 -26.33 -6.80 6.37
C SER A 224 -26.34 -5.28 6.47
N TRP A 225 -26.19 -4.58 5.34
CA TRP A 225 -26.37 -3.15 5.26
C TRP A 225 -27.80 -2.79 4.86
N ILE A 226 -28.48 -2.00 5.70
CA ILE A 226 -29.86 -1.52 5.46
C ILE A 226 -29.89 -0.02 5.12
N GLY A 227 -28.75 0.66 5.22
CA GLY A 227 -28.64 2.08 4.89
C GLY A 227 -28.76 2.36 3.39
N PRO A 228 -28.94 3.62 3.00
CA PRO A 228 -28.91 4.00 1.59
C PRO A 228 -27.49 3.85 1.01
N VAL A 229 -27.41 3.76 -0.33
CA VAL A 229 -26.16 3.96 -1.06
C VAL A 229 -25.71 5.42 -0.89
N PRO A 230 -24.42 5.71 -0.64
CA PRO A 230 -23.91 7.08 -0.60
C PRO A 230 -24.17 7.81 -1.93
N ARG A 231 -24.78 8.99 -1.86
CA ARG A 231 -25.26 9.75 -3.02
C ARG A 231 -24.28 10.86 -3.40
N ARG A 232 -23.93 10.92 -4.69
CA ARG A 232 -23.25 12.05 -5.30
C ARG A 232 -24.16 13.28 -5.31
N ALA A 233 -23.63 14.41 -4.87
CA ALA A 233 -24.29 15.70 -4.97
C ALA A 233 -24.10 16.32 -6.37
N LEU A 234 -22.93 16.09 -6.98
CA LEU A 234 -22.63 16.59 -8.32
C LEU A 234 -23.22 15.67 -9.40
N PRO A 235 -23.75 16.24 -10.52
CA PRO A 235 -24.30 15.44 -11.61
C PRO A 235 -23.23 14.62 -12.33
N ALA A 236 -23.63 13.50 -12.95
CA ALA A 236 -22.75 12.78 -13.86
C ALA A 236 -22.30 13.70 -15.01
N GLY A 237 -21.01 13.64 -15.35
CA GLY A 237 -20.43 14.35 -16.48
C GLY A 237 -19.88 13.39 -17.53
N ASP A 238 -19.36 13.96 -18.62
CA ASP A 238 -18.86 13.19 -19.77
C ASP A 238 -17.59 12.40 -19.48
N THR A 239 -16.83 12.81 -18.45
CA THR A 239 -15.66 12.09 -17.97
C THR A 239 -15.85 11.70 -16.51
N PRO A 240 -15.12 10.70 -16.00
CA PRO A 240 -15.13 10.40 -14.57
C PRO A 240 -14.74 11.61 -13.72
N TRP A 241 -13.86 12.48 -14.23
CA TRP A 241 -13.13 13.50 -13.47
C TRP A 241 -13.87 14.81 -13.31
N VAL A 242 -14.86 15.09 -14.15
CA VAL A 242 -15.57 16.37 -14.19
C VAL A 242 -17.07 16.08 -14.19
N ALA A 243 -17.79 16.73 -13.29
CA ALA A 243 -19.24 16.64 -13.20
C ALA A 243 -19.94 17.36 -14.37
N GLY A 244 -21.23 17.07 -14.57
CA GLY A 244 -22.01 17.65 -15.68
C GLY A 244 -22.19 19.17 -15.64
N ASP A 245 -21.90 19.82 -14.50
CA ASP A 245 -21.86 21.28 -14.32
C ASP A 245 -20.45 21.87 -14.48
N GLY A 246 -19.46 21.06 -14.85
CA GLY A 246 -18.07 21.48 -15.05
C GLY A 246 -17.21 21.43 -13.78
N VAL A 247 -17.77 21.07 -12.62
CA VAL A 247 -17.01 20.98 -11.37
C VAL A 247 -16.10 19.75 -11.39
N ARG A 248 -14.80 19.94 -11.16
CA ARG A 248 -13.83 18.85 -11.00
C ARG A 248 -14.19 18.01 -9.77
N ARG A 249 -14.14 16.69 -9.90
CA ARG A 249 -14.28 15.76 -8.79
C ARG A 249 -12.92 15.52 -8.13
N PRO A 250 -12.86 15.46 -6.78
CA PRO A 250 -11.65 15.01 -6.11
C PRO A 250 -11.28 13.60 -6.55
N VAL A 251 -9.99 13.33 -6.72
CA VAL A 251 -9.45 12.02 -7.08
C VAL A 251 -8.69 11.47 -5.89
N VAL A 252 -9.15 10.32 -5.39
CA VAL A 252 -8.49 9.55 -4.33
C VAL A 252 -7.86 8.31 -4.95
N ALA A 253 -6.53 8.27 -5.00
CA ALA A 253 -5.79 7.11 -5.47
C ALA A 253 -5.62 6.09 -4.35
N VAL A 254 -6.06 4.86 -4.59
CA VAL A 254 -5.97 3.72 -3.65
C VAL A 254 -5.12 2.63 -4.28
N LEU A 255 -3.88 2.47 -3.80
CA LEU A 255 -2.97 1.42 -4.24
C LEU A 255 -3.08 0.24 -3.27
N ASP A 256 -3.81 -0.79 -3.68
CA ASP A 256 -4.12 -1.96 -2.85
C ASP A 256 -4.27 -3.21 -3.74
N THR A 257 -5.08 -4.18 -3.31
CA THR A 257 -5.48 -5.39 -4.03
C THR A 257 -6.25 -5.13 -5.32
N GLY A 258 -6.80 -3.92 -5.48
CA GLY A 258 -7.72 -3.52 -6.56
C GLY A 258 -9.05 -3.09 -5.97
N VAL A 259 -10.09 -2.99 -6.80
CA VAL A 259 -11.47 -2.82 -6.32
C VAL A 259 -12.35 -3.74 -7.14
N GLY A 260 -13.04 -4.68 -6.49
CA GLY A 260 -13.98 -5.61 -7.09
C GLY A 260 -15.30 -4.96 -7.46
N GLU A 261 -16.14 -5.71 -8.18
CA GLU A 261 -17.48 -5.27 -8.55
C GLU A 261 -18.40 -5.16 -7.31
N HIS A 262 -19.16 -4.08 -7.23
CA HIS A 262 -20.09 -3.86 -6.14
C HIS A 262 -21.23 -2.90 -6.57
N PRO A 263 -22.49 -3.13 -6.16
CA PRO A 263 -23.63 -2.26 -6.47
C PRO A 263 -23.41 -0.77 -6.15
N TRP A 264 -22.66 -0.48 -5.08
CA TRP A 264 -22.34 0.91 -4.75
C TRP A 264 -21.51 1.63 -5.81
N PHE A 265 -20.72 0.89 -6.58
CA PHE A 265 -19.78 1.43 -7.56
C PHE A 265 -20.28 1.30 -9.00
N ASP A 266 -21.08 0.27 -9.29
CA ASP A 266 -21.36 -0.16 -10.67
C ASP A 266 -22.84 -0.02 -11.08
N ASP A 267 -23.77 0.16 -10.14
CA ASP A 267 -25.19 0.35 -10.46
C ASP A 267 -25.50 1.84 -10.77
N ASP A 268 -26.39 2.06 -11.74
CA ASP A 268 -26.91 3.36 -12.17
C ASP A 268 -25.84 4.38 -12.60
N LEU A 269 -24.75 3.90 -13.23
CA LEU A 269 -23.65 4.75 -13.70
C LEU A 269 -24.08 5.84 -14.68
N GLU A 270 -25.13 5.63 -15.49
CA GLU A 270 -25.69 6.67 -16.37
C GLU A 270 -26.15 7.91 -15.57
N THR A 271 -26.62 7.70 -14.35
CA THR A 271 -27.09 8.78 -13.46
C THR A 271 -26.01 9.26 -12.50
N ARG A 272 -25.12 8.35 -12.06
CA ARG A 272 -24.15 8.61 -10.97
C ARG A 272 -22.75 8.95 -11.49
N GLY A 273 -22.46 8.66 -12.75
CA GLY A 273 -21.12 8.71 -13.32
C GLY A 273 -20.19 7.67 -12.70
N THR A 274 -18.99 7.53 -13.26
CA THR A 274 -17.98 6.58 -12.78
C THR A 274 -17.53 6.91 -11.36
N ILE A 275 -17.61 5.92 -10.46
CA ILE A 275 -17.19 6.04 -9.06
C ILE A 275 -15.77 5.51 -8.88
N VAL A 276 -15.47 4.37 -9.49
CA VAL A 276 -14.17 3.70 -9.41
C VAL A 276 -13.62 3.55 -10.81
N VAL A 277 -12.40 4.04 -11.04
CA VAL A 277 -11.61 3.76 -12.24
C VAL A 277 -10.66 2.61 -11.90
N ARG A 278 -11.07 1.41 -12.29
CA ARG A 278 -10.31 0.15 -12.12
C ARG A 278 -9.28 0.02 -13.24
N ASP A 279 -8.13 -0.57 -12.91
CA ASP A 279 -7.05 -0.88 -13.85
C ASP A 279 -6.70 0.29 -14.81
N PRO A 280 -6.43 1.50 -14.26
CA PRO A 280 -6.13 2.66 -15.08
C PRO A 280 -4.87 2.44 -15.95
N GLU A 281 -4.79 3.18 -17.05
CA GLU A 281 -3.66 3.14 -17.97
C GLU A 281 -2.84 4.44 -17.92
N LEU A 282 -1.58 4.32 -18.34
CA LEU A 282 -0.61 5.38 -18.53
C LEU A 282 0.03 5.20 -19.90
N LEU A 283 -0.31 6.08 -20.85
CA LEU A 283 0.24 6.10 -22.20
C LEU A 283 0.06 4.75 -22.93
N GLY A 284 -1.12 4.15 -22.76
CA GLY A 284 -1.48 2.84 -23.33
C GLY A 284 -0.86 1.63 -22.64
N GLN A 285 -0.18 1.82 -21.50
CA GLN A 285 0.32 0.74 -20.66
C GLN A 285 -0.44 0.69 -19.33
N PRO A 286 -0.59 -0.47 -18.69
CA PRO A 286 -1.21 -0.57 -17.36
C PRO A 286 -0.48 0.32 -16.33
N LEU A 287 -1.22 1.06 -15.50
CA LEU A 287 -0.61 1.84 -14.40
C LEU A 287 -0.02 0.91 -13.32
N SER A 288 -0.66 -0.24 -13.10
CA SER A 288 -0.19 -1.30 -12.22
C SER A 288 0.97 -2.09 -12.83
N THR A 289 1.94 -2.49 -12.00
CA THR A 289 2.96 -3.47 -12.39
C THR A 289 2.64 -4.90 -11.95
N LEU A 290 1.49 -5.13 -11.31
CA LEU A 290 1.07 -6.46 -10.87
C LEU A 290 0.64 -7.28 -12.10
N PRO A 291 1.20 -8.48 -12.33
CA PRO A 291 0.73 -9.33 -13.42
C PRO A 291 -0.70 -9.81 -13.15
N PRO A 292 -1.50 -10.05 -14.20
CA PRO A 292 -2.83 -10.63 -14.05
C PRO A 292 -2.75 -12.03 -13.42
N THR A 293 -3.78 -12.39 -12.67
CA THR A 293 -3.94 -13.75 -12.13
C THR A 293 -4.26 -14.74 -13.24
N GLU A 294 -3.90 -16.01 -13.04
CA GLU A 294 -4.17 -17.05 -14.03
C GLU A 294 -5.64 -17.51 -13.94
N TYR A 295 -6.17 -17.54 -12.71
CA TYR A 295 -7.55 -17.92 -12.45
C TYR A 295 -8.30 -16.85 -11.64
N PRO A 296 -9.59 -16.61 -11.93
CA PRO A 296 -10.39 -15.64 -11.18
C PRO A 296 -10.43 -15.89 -9.66
N TYR A 297 -10.39 -17.15 -9.22
CA TYR A 297 -10.42 -17.46 -7.79
C TYR A 297 -9.15 -17.01 -7.04
N GLU A 298 -8.04 -16.76 -7.75
CA GLU A 298 -6.79 -16.23 -7.19
C GLU A 298 -6.83 -14.70 -7.04
N ASP A 299 -7.78 -14.03 -7.68
CA ASP A 299 -7.89 -12.58 -7.58
C ASP A 299 -8.46 -12.20 -6.20
N PRO A 300 -7.77 -11.38 -5.39
CA PRO A 300 -8.25 -10.95 -4.07
C PRO A 300 -9.60 -10.22 -4.12
N GLU A 301 -9.97 -9.65 -5.27
CA GLU A 301 -11.20 -8.89 -5.47
C GLU A 301 -12.31 -9.71 -6.15
N ILE A 302 -12.07 -11.01 -6.40
CA ILE A 302 -13.05 -11.94 -6.97
C ILE A 302 -13.24 -13.15 -6.05
N GLY A 303 -12.27 -14.08 -5.99
CA GLY A 303 -12.38 -15.29 -5.17
C GLY A 303 -11.52 -15.26 -3.91
N GLY A 304 -10.38 -14.58 -3.94
CA GLY A 304 -9.54 -14.36 -2.77
C GLY A 304 -8.92 -15.63 -2.18
N VAL A 305 -8.56 -16.61 -3.01
CA VAL A 305 -7.89 -17.86 -2.58
C VAL A 305 -6.66 -18.13 -3.45
N SER A 306 -5.65 -17.27 -3.34
CA SER A 306 -4.36 -17.39 -4.07
C SER A 306 -3.26 -18.05 -3.27
N VAL A 307 -3.25 -17.91 -1.94
CA VAL A 307 -2.15 -18.41 -1.10
C VAL A 307 -2.24 -19.93 -0.92
N SER A 308 -3.44 -20.46 -0.73
CA SER A 308 -3.67 -21.89 -0.54
C SER A 308 -4.91 -22.38 -1.32
N PRO A 309 -4.89 -22.30 -2.67
CA PRO A 309 -6.04 -22.60 -3.52
C PRO A 309 -6.56 -24.04 -3.38
N LEU A 310 -5.70 -24.97 -2.97
CA LEU A 310 -6.07 -26.38 -2.80
C LEU A 310 -6.72 -26.69 -1.44
N THR A 311 -6.57 -25.81 -0.45
CA THR A 311 -7.18 -25.99 0.88
C THR A 311 -8.29 -24.98 1.16
N GLY A 312 -8.40 -23.93 0.34
CA GLY A 312 -9.53 -23.01 0.32
C GLY A 312 -9.62 -21.88 1.36
N PRO A 313 -8.69 -21.66 2.33
CA PRO A 313 -8.84 -20.54 3.25
C PRO A 313 -8.76 -19.22 2.48
N LEU A 314 -9.61 -18.25 2.84
CA LEU A 314 -9.52 -16.93 2.25
C LEU A 314 -8.17 -16.28 2.55
N ASP A 315 -7.67 -15.57 1.55
CA ASP A 315 -6.48 -14.77 1.65
C ASP A 315 -6.68 -13.65 2.69
N PRO A 316 -5.60 -13.28 3.43
CA PRO A 316 -5.67 -12.24 4.46
C PRO A 316 -6.16 -10.89 3.96
N VAL A 317 -5.89 -10.56 2.68
CA VAL A 317 -6.29 -9.31 2.03
C VAL A 317 -7.47 -9.46 1.07
N ALA A 318 -8.17 -10.60 1.05
CA ALA A 318 -9.31 -10.76 0.15
C ALA A 318 -10.36 -9.65 0.39
N GLY A 319 -10.70 -8.92 -0.68
CA GLY A 319 -11.63 -7.78 -0.67
C GLY A 319 -11.11 -6.52 0.03
N HIS A 320 -9.82 -6.43 0.37
CA HIS A 320 -9.27 -5.32 1.16
C HIS A 320 -9.38 -3.97 0.43
N GLY A 321 -9.10 -3.91 -0.86
CA GLY A 321 -9.18 -2.67 -1.62
C GLY A 321 -10.63 -2.25 -1.88
N THR A 322 -11.53 -3.20 -2.12
CA THR A 322 -12.99 -2.93 -2.14
C THR A 322 -13.49 -2.37 -0.81
N PHE A 323 -12.99 -2.89 0.32
CA PHE A 323 -13.34 -2.38 1.64
C PHE A 323 -12.88 -0.94 1.84
N ILE A 324 -11.65 -0.63 1.43
CA ILE A 324 -11.12 0.73 1.44
C ILE A 324 -11.96 1.67 0.56
N ALA A 325 -12.28 1.26 -0.67
CA ALA A 325 -13.06 2.07 -1.61
C ALA A 325 -14.44 2.44 -1.04
N GLY A 326 -15.09 1.51 -0.35
CA GLY A 326 -16.37 1.77 0.31
C GLY A 326 -16.29 2.80 1.44
N LEU A 327 -15.17 2.88 2.16
CA LEU A 327 -14.97 3.89 3.21
C LEU A 327 -14.81 5.29 2.60
N VAL A 328 -13.99 5.40 1.55
CA VAL A 328 -13.81 6.66 0.81
C VAL A 328 -15.16 7.13 0.23
N HIS A 329 -15.90 6.23 -0.43
CA HIS A 329 -17.19 6.56 -1.05
C HIS A 329 -18.27 6.94 -0.03
N GLN A 330 -18.22 6.40 1.19
CA GLN A 330 -19.13 6.80 2.27
C GLN A 330 -18.89 8.24 2.75
N LEU A 331 -17.63 8.67 2.81
CA LEU A 331 -17.24 9.98 3.36
C LEU A 331 -17.23 11.08 2.29
N CYS A 332 -16.83 10.76 1.07
CA CYS A 332 -16.91 11.67 -0.07
C CYS A 332 -17.50 10.93 -1.29
N PRO A 333 -18.84 10.84 -1.41
CA PRO A 333 -19.50 10.15 -2.52
C PRO A 333 -19.14 10.73 -3.90
N ASP A 334 -18.81 12.02 -3.95
CA ASP A 334 -18.47 12.75 -5.17
C ASP A 334 -17.02 12.55 -5.64
N ALA A 335 -16.15 12.00 -4.79
CA ALA A 335 -14.81 11.63 -5.20
C ALA A 335 -14.82 10.50 -6.23
N VAL A 336 -13.80 10.50 -7.08
CA VAL A 336 -13.47 9.37 -7.96
C VAL A 336 -12.34 8.60 -7.31
N ILE A 337 -12.50 7.27 -7.25
CA ILE A 337 -11.48 6.37 -6.71
C ILE A 337 -10.65 5.84 -7.89
N LEU A 338 -9.39 6.24 -7.97
CA LEU A 338 -8.43 5.70 -8.93
C LEU A 338 -7.77 4.47 -8.29
N ALA A 339 -8.01 3.27 -8.83
CA ALA A 339 -7.67 2.00 -8.17
C ALA A 339 -6.65 1.16 -8.97
N PRO A 340 -5.39 1.60 -9.10
CA PRO A 340 -4.34 0.74 -9.62
C PRO A 340 -4.02 -0.38 -8.61
N ARG A 341 -4.03 -1.63 -9.10
CA ARG A 341 -3.61 -2.79 -8.31
C ARG A 341 -2.13 -2.70 -7.96
N LEU A 342 -1.76 -3.23 -6.80
CA LEU A 342 -0.39 -3.21 -6.30
C LEU A 342 0.10 -4.59 -5.86
N TYR A 343 -0.73 -5.37 -5.15
CA TYR A 343 -0.39 -6.73 -4.71
C TYR A 343 -1.56 -7.70 -4.85
N GLY A 344 -1.24 -8.98 -5.02
CA GLY A 344 -2.21 -10.06 -5.02
C GLY A 344 -2.60 -10.52 -3.62
N GLY A 345 -3.29 -11.65 -3.53
CA GLY A 345 -3.86 -12.15 -2.28
C GLY A 345 -2.86 -12.55 -1.18
N SER A 346 -1.57 -12.72 -1.50
CA SER A 346 -0.55 -12.87 -0.45
C SER A 346 -0.36 -11.63 0.40
N GLY A 347 -0.80 -10.45 -0.08
CA GLY A 347 -0.61 -9.17 0.61
C GLY A 347 0.87 -8.84 0.78
N VAL A 348 1.72 -9.12 -0.21
CA VAL A 348 3.14 -8.73 -0.15
C VAL A 348 3.57 -8.26 -1.53
N VAL A 349 4.33 -7.17 -1.58
CA VAL A 349 4.92 -6.60 -2.78
C VAL A 349 6.40 -6.27 -2.54
N PRO A 350 7.30 -6.61 -3.46
CA PRO A 350 8.67 -6.08 -3.41
C PRO A 350 8.67 -4.55 -3.56
N GLU A 351 9.53 -3.86 -2.82
CA GLU A 351 9.68 -2.40 -2.86
C GLU A 351 9.93 -1.91 -4.28
N ARG A 352 10.65 -2.66 -5.11
CA ARG A 352 10.80 -2.41 -6.55
C ARG A 352 9.46 -2.18 -7.22
N ASP A 353 8.52 -3.12 -7.10
CA ASP A 353 7.28 -3.10 -7.86
C ASP A 353 6.32 -2.01 -7.31
N LEU A 354 6.39 -1.77 -6.00
CA LEU A 354 5.78 -0.60 -5.36
C LEU A 354 6.32 0.72 -5.94
N LEU A 355 7.63 0.90 -5.99
CA LEU A 355 8.26 2.10 -6.53
C LEU A 355 7.91 2.30 -8.00
N ARG A 356 7.93 1.23 -8.81
CA ARG A 356 7.56 1.30 -10.23
C ARG A 356 6.11 1.76 -10.40
N THR A 357 5.17 1.16 -9.68
CA THR A 357 3.75 1.56 -9.71
C THR A 357 3.58 3.02 -9.24
N LEU A 358 4.21 3.41 -8.13
CA LEU A 358 4.12 4.78 -7.62
C LEU A 358 4.75 5.83 -8.54
N ARG A 359 5.83 5.49 -9.26
CA ARG A 359 6.44 6.36 -10.28
C ARG A 359 5.49 6.55 -11.46
N ARG A 360 4.84 5.48 -11.92
CA ARG A 360 3.78 5.55 -12.93
C ARG A 360 2.62 6.43 -12.45
N VAL A 361 2.21 6.31 -11.18
CA VAL A 361 1.18 7.18 -10.55
C VAL A 361 1.62 8.65 -10.51
N LEU A 362 2.88 8.94 -10.16
CA LEU A 362 3.43 10.30 -10.20
C LEU A 362 3.35 10.88 -11.62
N LEU A 363 3.75 10.11 -12.64
CA LEU A 363 3.65 10.56 -14.03
C LEU A 363 2.19 10.77 -14.46
N TRP A 364 1.29 9.84 -14.11
CA TRP A 364 -0.15 9.96 -14.36
C TRP A 364 -0.73 11.24 -13.75
N HIS A 365 -0.35 11.55 -12.51
CA HIS A 365 -0.75 12.77 -11.83
C HIS A 365 -0.24 14.03 -12.52
N VAL A 366 1.05 14.07 -12.92
CA VAL A 366 1.65 15.24 -13.57
C VAL A 366 1.05 15.47 -14.96
N LEU A 367 0.71 14.41 -15.70
CA LEU A 367 -0.05 14.53 -16.95
C LEU A 367 -1.42 15.18 -16.70
N GLY A 368 -2.08 14.80 -15.61
CA GLY A 368 -3.34 15.42 -15.17
C GLY A 368 -3.20 16.89 -14.76
N LEU A 369 -2.13 17.26 -14.07
CA LEU A 369 -1.81 18.68 -13.78
C LEU A 369 -1.53 19.47 -15.06
N SER A 370 -0.92 18.83 -16.05
CA SER A 370 -0.55 19.43 -17.34
C SER A 370 -1.69 19.42 -18.36
N GLY A 371 -2.92 19.06 -17.96
CA GLY A 371 -4.11 19.11 -18.81
C GLY A 371 -4.15 18.08 -19.94
N HIS A 372 -3.42 16.96 -19.84
CA HIS A 372 -3.49 15.91 -20.85
C HIS A 372 -4.82 15.16 -20.78
N ASP A 373 -5.44 14.95 -21.95
CA ASP A 373 -6.71 14.23 -22.07
C ASP A 373 -6.65 12.84 -21.45
N GLY A 374 -7.68 12.47 -20.70
CA GLY A 374 -7.80 11.17 -20.03
C GLY A 374 -7.15 11.09 -18.65
N TYR A 375 -6.38 12.11 -18.25
CA TYR A 375 -5.73 12.20 -16.95
C TYR A 375 -6.40 13.23 -16.05
N ALA A 376 -6.17 13.13 -14.74
CA ALA A 376 -6.64 14.11 -13.77
C ALA A 376 -5.61 14.32 -12.64
N PRO A 377 -5.57 15.49 -11.99
CA PRO A 377 -4.80 15.66 -10.77
C PRO A 377 -5.29 14.71 -9.68
N ILE A 378 -4.38 14.04 -8.97
CA ILE A 378 -4.68 13.27 -7.76
C ILE A 378 -4.67 14.24 -6.59
N ASP A 379 -5.68 14.21 -5.73
CA ASP A 379 -5.70 15.04 -4.52
C ASP A 379 -5.15 14.29 -3.31
N VAL A 380 -5.56 13.03 -3.17
CA VAL A 380 -5.19 12.19 -2.03
C VAL A 380 -4.69 10.84 -2.52
N LEU A 381 -3.54 10.41 -2.01
CA LEU A 381 -2.97 9.09 -2.22
C LEU A 381 -3.02 8.31 -0.91
N VAL A 382 -3.65 7.13 -0.93
CA VAL A 382 -3.76 6.23 0.22
C VAL A 382 -2.77 5.08 0.08
N LEU A 383 -1.89 4.92 1.08
CA LEU A 383 -0.96 3.81 1.21
C LEU A 383 -1.23 3.06 2.51
N SER A 384 -2.06 2.02 2.43
CA SER A 384 -2.41 1.14 3.55
C SER A 384 -1.40 0.00 3.73
N LEU A 385 -0.10 0.35 3.74
CA LEU A 385 1.01 -0.58 3.73
C LEU A 385 2.24 -0.07 4.48
N GLY A 386 3.15 -0.97 4.81
CA GLY A 386 4.46 -0.59 5.31
C GLY A 386 5.44 -1.75 5.47
N TYR A 387 6.66 -1.39 5.82
CA TYR A 387 7.72 -2.31 6.21
C TYR A 387 8.61 -1.66 7.26
N TYR A 388 9.39 -2.47 7.95
CA TYR A 388 10.35 -1.96 8.90
C TYR A 388 11.76 -1.91 8.29
N HIS A 389 12.39 -0.75 8.28
CA HIS A 389 13.76 -0.61 7.76
C HIS A 389 14.79 -1.22 8.72
N GLU A 390 15.89 -1.77 8.18
CA GLU A 390 17.00 -2.35 8.93
C GLU A 390 17.80 -1.30 9.72
N ARG A 391 17.76 -0.04 9.28
CA ARG A 391 18.38 1.13 9.94
C ARG A 391 17.49 2.35 9.78
N PRO A 392 16.51 2.58 10.68
CA PRO A 392 15.56 3.67 10.54
C PRO A 392 16.22 5.05 10.37
N GLU A 393 17.39 5.24 10.97
CA GLU A 393 18.15 6.49 10.87
C GLU A 393 18.60 6.77 9.43
N ASP A 394 18.88 5.73 8.63
CA ASP A 394 19.33 5.85 7.24
C ASP A 394 18.15 6.06 6.27
N ALA A 395 16.96 5.58 6.62
CA ALA A 395 15.76 5.70 5.78
C ALA A 395 15.30 7.16 5.63
N ASP A 396 15.52 7.97 6.67
CA ASP A 396 15.12 9.38 6.73
C ASP A 396 15.91 10.27 5.73
N PHE A 397 17.10 9.84 5.28
CA PHE A 397 18.01 10.72 4.51
C PHE A 397 18.19 10.39 3.03
N ASP A 398 18.01 9.16 2.54
CA ASP A 398 18.41 8.83 1.15
C ASP A 398 17.75 7.58 0.50
N ALA A 399 16.58 7.12 0.99
CA ALA A 399 15.89 5.98 0.38
C ALA A 399 15.11 6.36 -0.91
N PRO A 400 15.12 5.52 -1.97
CA PRO A 400 14.37 5.76 -3.21
C PRO A 400 12.87 5.99 -2.96
N PHE A 401 12.31 5.36 -1.92
CA PHE A 401 10.92 5.53 -1.53
C PHE A 401 10.62 6.91 -0.95
N GLY A 402 11.47 7.42 -0.04
CA GLY A 402 11.31 8.75 0.54
C GLY A 402 11.38 9.84 -0.53
N ALA A 403 12.31 9.73 -1.48
CA ALA A 403 12.43 10.66 -2.60
C ALA A 403 11.16 10.71 -3.48
N LEU A 404 10.55 9.56 -3.73
CA LEU A 404 9.31 9.47 -4.50
C LEU A 404 8.10 10.04 -3.75
N ILE A 405 7.96 9.72 -2.46
CA ILE A 405 6.91 10.29 -1.60
C ILE A 405 7.06 11.82 -1.52
N ARG A 406 8.29 12.32 -1.40
CA ARG A 406 8.58 13.75 -1.44
C ARG A 406 8.15 14.39 -2.76
N ALA A 407 8.42 13.75 -3.90
CA ALA A 407 8.01 14.25 -5.20
C ALA A 407 6.49 14.33 -5.32
N LEU A 408 5.76 13.27 -4.96
CA LEU A 408 4.28 13.28 -4.94
C LEU A 408 3.73 14.47 -4.12
N ARG A 409 4.30 14.73 -2.94
CA ARG A 409 3.92 15.86 -2.08
C ARG A 409 4.23 17.21 -2.71
N ARG A 410 5.41 17.38 -3.32
CA ARG A 410 5.81 18.61 -4.04
C ARG A 410 4.91 18.92 -5.23
N TYR A 411 4.36 17.90 -5.89
CA TYR A 411 3.39 18.08 -6.99
C TYR A 411 1.94 18.23 -6.49
N GLY A 412 1.71 18.38 -5.18
CA GLY A 412 0.38 18.69 -4.65
C GLY A 412 -0.53 17.47 -4.51
N VAL A 413 0.03 16.35 -4.06
CA VAL A 413 -0.73 15.18 -3.58
C VAL A 413 -0.63 15.08 -2.05
N VAL A 414 -1.76 14.98 -1.36
CA VAL A 414 -1.79 14.62 0.06
C VAL A 414 -1.54 13.12 0.19
N VAL A 415 -0.44 12.73 0.81
CA VAL A 415 -0.09 11.32 1.01
C VAL A 415 -0.55 10.88 2.40
N VAL A 416 -1.50 9.94 2.45
CA VAL A 416 -2.07 9.38 3.67
C VAL A 416 -1.62 7.94 3.84
N VAL A 417 -1.06 7.60 5.00
CA VAL A 417 -0.42 6.31 5.27
C VAL A 417 -0.97 5.70 6.57
N SER A 418 -1.18 4.39 6.58
CA SER A 418 -1.51 3.66 7.82
C SER A 418 -0.32 3.53 8.76
N SER A 419 -0.50 3.67 10.07
CA SER A 419 0.62 3.57 11.03
C SER A 419 1.16 2.14 11.24
N GLY A 420 0.42 1.10 10.87
CA GLY A 420 0.77 -0.32 11.04
C GLY A 420 0.07 -0.98 12.24
N ASN A 421 -0.01 -2.31 12.25
CA ASN A 421 -0.91 -3.10 13.12
C ASN A 421 -0.19 -4.04 14.11
N ASP A 422 1.07 -3.73 14.46
CA ASP A 422 1.91 -4.59 15.29
C ASP A 422 1.97 -4.17 16.78
N GLY A 423 1.32 -3.07 17.15
CA GLY A 423 1.35 -2.50 18.50
C GLY A 423 2.76 -2.08 18.95
N GLN A 424 3.56 -1.53 18.02
CA GLN A 424 4.98 -1.20 18.25
C GLN A 424 5.29 0.29 18.15
N THR A 425 6.40 0.67 18.78
CA THR A 425 7.03 1.99 18.66
C THR A 425 8.26 1.98 17.74
N ARG A 426 8.39 0.94 16.91
CA ARG A 426 9.41 0.92 15.86
C ARG A 426 8.88 1.71 14.64
N PRO A 427 9.65 2.64 14.08
CA PRO A 427 9.26 3.34 12.85
C PRO A 427 9.01 2.34 11.71
N THR A 428 7.86 2.47 11.05
CA THR A 428 7.48 1.73 9.84
C THR A 428 7.38 2.70 8.67
N TYR A 429 7.85 2.29 7.49
CA TYR A 429 7.93 3.13 6.30
C TYR A 429 6.89 2.67 5.27
N PRO A 430 6.16 3.61 4.62
CA PRO A 430 6.44 5.04 4.52
C PRO A 430 5.87 5.92 5.65
N ALA A 431 5.16 5.35 6.65
CA ALA A 431 4.52 6.12 7.71
C ALA A 431 5.49 6.99 8.53
N ALA A 432 6.74 6.55 8.71
CA ALA A 432 7.78 7.28 9.41
C ALA A 432 8.40 8.42 8.59
N PHE A 433 8.07 8.58 7.30
CA PHE A 433 8.40 9.79 6.55
C PHE A 433 7.55 11.00 6.95
N ALA A 434 6.51 10.80 7.77
CA ALA A 434 5.76 11.88 8.36
C ALA A 434 6.62 12.72 9.32
N PRO A 435 6.31 14.02 9.46
CA PRO A 435 6.99 14.87 10.42
C PRO A 435 6.86 14.29 11.84
N ARG A 436 7.88 14.49 12.66
CA ARG A 436 7.81 14.10 14.06
C ARG A 436 7.05 15.17 14.84
N ILE A 437 5.89 14.81 15.39
CA ILE A 437 4.92 15.68 16.05
C ILE A 437 4.77 15.30 17.54
N ASN A 438 4.64 16.30 18.40
CA ASN A 438 4.15 16.13 19.75
C ASN A 438 2.62 16.11 19.78
N ARG A 439 2.04 14.91 19.71
CA ARG A 439 0.58 14.69 19.85
C ARG A 439 0.04 14.87 21.27
N LYS A 440 0.91 15.14 22.27
CA LYS A 440 0.45 15.48 23.63
C LYS A 440 0.06 16.95 23.76
N ALA A 441 0.38 17.78 22.77
CA ALA A 441 -0.09 19.15 22.67
C ALA A 441 -1.43 19.20 21.92
N GLU A 442 -2.27 20.18 22.25
CA GLU A 442 -3.54 20.45 21.56
C GLU A 442 -3.55 21.92 21.08
N PRO A 443 -3.52 22.19 19.75
CA PRO A 443 -3.36 21.21 18.66
C PRO A 443 -1.97 20.56 18.64
N PRO A 444 -1.77 19.45 17.91
CA PRO A 444 -0.47 18.83 17.74
C PRO A 444 0.55 19.79 17.14
N VAL A 445 1.79 19.79 17.66
CA VAL A 445 2.86 20.68 17.19
C VAL A 445 4.10 19.90 16.75
N PRO A 446 4.86 20.37 15.75
CA PRO A 446 6.14 19.76 15.39
C PRO A 446 7.10 19.68 16.58
N LEU A 447 7.90 18.62 16.64
CA LEU A 447 9.03 18.56 17.57
C LEU A 447 10.11 19.58 17.20
N GLU A 448 10.98 19.90 18.16
CA GLU A 448 12.11 20.81 17.93
C GLU A 448 12.95 20.36 16.72
N GLY A 449 13.25 21.31 15.83
CA GLY A 449 13.99 21.06 14.58
C GLY A 449 13.16 20.51 13.42
N VAL A 450 11.84 20.31 13.60
CA VAL A 450 10.93 19.89 12.52
C VAL A 450 10.21 21.10 11.93
N THR A 451 10.38 21.32 10.62
CA THR A 451 9.70 22.37 9.86
C THR A 451 8.61 21.76 8.98
N LEU A 452 7.41 22.34 9.03
CA LEU A 452 6.32 22.01 8.13
C LEU A 452 6.29 23.03 6.99
N LEU A 453 6.63 22.60 5.78
CA LEU A 453 6.75 23.45 4.60
C LEU A 453 5.39 23.70 3.94
N LEU A 454 5.14 24.94 3.51
CA LEU A 454 3.90 25.29 2.81
C LEU A 454 3.80 24.61 1.43
N ASP A 455 4.90 24.57 0.69
CA ASP A 455 5.03 24.04 -0.67
C ASP A 455 5.32 22.53 -0.73
N GLU A 456 5.41 21.87 0.43
CA GLU A 456 5.58 20.42 0.54
C GLU A 456 4.75 19.88 1.73
N PRO A 457 3.42 19.74 1.57
CA PRO A 457 2.52 19.33 2.66
C PRO A 457 2.94 17.98 3.25
N PRO A 458 2.82 17.73 4.56
CA PRO A 458 3.39 16.54 5.21
C PRO A 458 2.77 15.21 4.73
N VAL A 459 3.51 14.11 4.90
CA VAL A 459 2.89 12.78 4.94
C VAL A 459 1.98 12.74 6.18
N LEU A 460 0.76 12.27 6.00
CA LEU A 460 -0.22 12.12 7.08
C LEU A 460 -0.30 10.65 7.48
N THR A 461 0.21 10.33 8.67
CA THR A 461 0.21 8.97 9.21
C THR A 461 -0.91 8.80 10.22
N VAL A 462 -1.75 7.79 10.00
CA VAL A 462 -3.01 7.61 10.72
C VAL A 462 -2.98 6.37 11.61
N GLY A 463 -3.16 6.57 12.91
CA GLY A 463 -3.42 5.51 13.88
C GLY A 463 -4.90 5.13 13.95
N ALA A 464 -5.19 3.93 14.46
CA ALA A 464 -6.54 3.37 14.53
C ALA A 464 -7.19 3.59 15.91
N GLU A 465 -8.47 3.93 15.90
CA GLU A 465 -9.33 4.03 17.08
C GLU A 465 -10.39 2.92 17.10
N ASN A 466 -10.74 2.52 18.31
CA ASN A 466 -11.88 1.68 18.63
C ASN A 466 -13.20 2.45 18.54
N PRO A 467 -14.35 1.75 18.50
CA PRO A 467 -15.67 2.41 18.48
C PRO A 467 -15.96 3.34 19.66
N ASP A 468 -15.27 3.17 20.79
CA ASP A 468 -15.40 4.03 21.98
C ASP A 468 -14.43 5.22 21.99
N GLY A 469 -13.67 5.41 20.90
CA GLY A 469 -12.67 6.49 20.75
C GLY A 469 -11.33 6.20 21.41
N THR A 470 -11.13 5.03 22.03
CA THR A 470 -9.80 4.63 22.51
C THR A 470 -8.89 4.24 21.36
N VAL A 471 -7.57 4.41 21.50
CA VAL A 471 -6.61 3.91 20.50
C VAL A 471 -6.64 2.38 20.48
N SER A 472 -6.78 1.78 19.29
CA SER A 472 -6.78 0.33 19.12
C SER A 472 -5.45 -0.29 19.53
N LEU A 473 -5.50 -1.41 20.24
CA LEU A 473 -4.31 -2.04 20.84
C LEU A 473 -3.26 -2.46 19.79
N PHE A 474 -3.69 -2.72 18.56
CA PHE A 474 -2.81 -3.09 17.45
C PHE A 474 -2.14 -1.89 16.78
N SER A 475 -2.67 -0.67 16.95
CA SER A 475 -2.11 0.50 16.27
C SER A 475 -0.67 0.71 16.73
N ASN A 476 0.26 0.78 15.79
CA ASN A 476 1.60 1.28 16.09
C ASN A 476 1.52 2.70 16.64
N ASP A 477 2.51 3.09 17.44
CA ASP A 477 2.55 4.39 18.12
C ASP A 477 3.91 5.07 18.01
N GLY A 478 3.93 6.39 17.87
CA GLY A 478 5.16 7.15 17.78
C GLY A 478 4.98 8.63 17.44
N PRO A 479 6.06 9.42 17.49
CA PRO A 479 6.00 10.83 17.10
C PRO A 479 5.71 11.05 15.60
N TRP A 480 5.90 10.04 14.74
CA TRP A 480 5.57 10.15 13.30
C TRP A 480 4.07 9.96 13.01
N ILE A 481 3.23 9.70 14.01
CA ILE A 481 1.78 9.63 13.81
C ILE A 481 1.21 11.05 13.88
N THR A 482 0.49 11.46 12.84
CA THR A 482 -0.07 12.81 12.73
C THR A 482 -1.45 12.91 13.37
N CYS A 483 -2.26 11.86 13.28
CA CYS A 483 -3.61 11.82 13.86
C CYS A 483 -4.11 10.38 14.03
N THR A 484 -5.29 10.24 14.64
CA THR A 484 -6.01 8.98 14.80
C THR A 484 -7.40 9.10 14.17
N ARG A 485 -7.96 7.97 13.71
CA ARG A 485 -9.30 7.86 13.14
C ARG A 485 -9.92 6.50 13.48
N PRO A 486 -11.25 6.34 13.39
CA PRO A 486 -11.90 5.04 13.47
C PRO A 486 -11.19 4.02 12.58
N GLY A 487 -10.67 2.96 13.21
CA GLY A 487 -9.84 1.95 12.57
C GLY A 487 -10.23 0.53 12.95
N ALA A 488 -11.05 0.33 13.99
CA ALA A 488 -11.56 -0.97 14.38
C ALA A 488 -13.08 -1.08 14.24
N ALA A 489 -13.53 -2.27 13.83
CA ALA A 489 -14.95 -2.63 13.65
C ALA A 489 -15.72 -1.66 12.73
N LEU A 490 -15.09 -1.19 11.65
CA LEU A 490 -15.77 -0.40 10.62
C LEU A 490 -16.66 -1.29 9.76
N VAL A 491 -17.71 -0.71 9.17
CA VAL A 491 -18.55 -1.35 8.15
C VAL A 491 -18.24 -0.77 6.77
N SER A 492 -17.97 -1.62 5.78
CA SER A 492 -17.74 -1.19 4.42
C SER A 492 -18.09 -2.28 3.40
N THR A 493 -17.92 -1.96 2.12
CA THR A 493 -18.16 -2.85 0.98
C THR A 493 -17.15 -3.98 0.91
N ILE A 494 -17.54 -5.10 0.33
CA ILE A 494 -16.66 -6.23 0.01
C ILE A 494 -17.21 -6.91 -1.26
N PRO A 495 -16.39 -7.54 -2.13
CA PRO A 495 -16.90 -8.15 -3.35
C PRO A 495 -17.92 -9.25 -3.03
N ARG A 496 -19.05 -9.23 -3.75
CA ARG A 496 -20.14 -10.20 -3.55
C ARG A 496 -19.77 -11.62 -3.99
N THR A 497 -18.67 -11.76 -4.70
CA THR A 497 -18.17 -13.04 -5.24
C THR A 497 -17.31 -13.81 -4.24
N ILE A 498 -16.85 -13.17 -3.16
CA ILE A 498 -16.02 -13.84 -2.16
C ILE A 498 -16.90 -14.76 -1.30
N ASP A 499 -16.52 -16.04 -1.31
CA ASP A 499 -17.16 -17.11 -0.56
C ASP A 499 -16.06 -18.07 -0.08
N GLY A 500 -15.71 -17.96 1.20
CA GLY A 500 -14.61 -18.73 1.77
C GLY A 500 -14.93 -20.19 2.04
N ALA A 501 -13.93 -20.95 2.49
CA ALA A 501 -14.11 -22.36 2.79
C ALA A 501 -14.95 -22.63 4.05
N VAL A 502 -15.07 -21.65 4.95
CA VAL A 502 -15.83 -21.81 6.20
C VAL A 502 -17.32 -21.57 5.98
N ALA A 503 -18.07 -22.65 5.77
CA ALA A 503 -19.51 -22.65 5.56
C ALA A 503 -20.35 -22.42 6.85
N PRO A 504 -21.67 -22.13 6.75
CA PRO A 504 -22.55 -22.04 7.91
C PRO A 504 -22.58 -23.33 8.72
N SER A 505 -22.48 -23.19 10.04
CA SER A 505 -22.46 -24.31 10.99
C SER A 505 -23.71 -25.21 10.98
N ARG A 506 -24.86 -24.68 10.54
CA ARG A 506 -26.11 -25.43 10.36
C ARG A 506 -26.84 -24.95 9.13
N HIS A 507 -27.40 -25.87 8.37
CA HIS A 507 -28.41 -25.60 7.35
C HIS A 507 -29.51 -26.67 7.39
N VAL A 508 -30.77 -26.27 7.18
CA VAL A 508 -31.93 -27.16 7.09
C VAL A 508 -32.89 -26.66 6.01
N PRO A 509 -33.69 -27.52 5.36
CA PRO A 509 -34.72 -27.05 4.43
C PRO A 509 -35.75 -26.13 5.11
N GLU A 510 -36.28 -25.18 4.35
CA GLU A 510 -37.47 -24.44 4.77
C GLU A 510 -38.70 -25.34 4.78
N LEU A 511 -39.60 -25.14 5.76
CA LEU A 511 -40.84 -25.92 5.87
C LEU A 511 -41.92 -25.43 4.90
N TRP A 512 -41.90 -24.14 4.57
CA TRP A 512 -42.95 -23.44 3.81
C TRP A 512 -42.41 -22.71 2.56
N GLY A 513 -41.18 -23.03 2.13
CA GLY A 513 -40.51 -22.40 1.01
C GLY A 513 -39.51 -23.36 0.34
N PRO A 514 -39.07 -23.06 -0.89
CA PRO A 514 -38.10 -23.89 -1.60
C PRO A 514 -36.65 -23.68 -1.14
N GLY A 515 -36.41 -22.80 -0.16
CA GLY A 515 -35.08 -22.41 0.30
C GLY A 515 -34.52 -23.28 1.43
N TYR A 516 -33.44 -22.78 2.02
CA TYR A 516 -32.81 -23.35 3.20
C TYR A 516 -32.69 -22.27 4.29
N ARG A 517 -32.73 -22.72 5.54
CA ARG A 517 -32.42 -21.92 6.72
C ARG A 517 -30.99 -22.25 7.11
N ALA A 518 -30.16 -21.24 7.33
CA ALA A 518 -28.79 -21.44 7.78
C ALA A 518 -28.44 -20.52 8.96
N THR A 519 -27.40 -20.87 9.71
CA THR A 519 -26.67 -19.86 10.51
C THR A 519 -25.96 -18.89 9.59
N ILE A 520 -25.49 -17.76 10.11
CA ILE A 520 -24.64 -16.84 9.33
C ILE A 520 -23.41 -17.61 8.85
N ASP A 521 -23.10 -17.48 7.57
CA ASP A 521 -21.85 -17.92 6.97
C ASP A 521 -20.76 -16.91 7.37
N PRO A 522 -19.70 -17.31 8.09
CA PRO A 522 -18.66 -16.38 8.52
C PRO A 522 -17.74 -15.89 7.40
N GLU A 523 -17.71 -16.57 6.24
CA GLU A 523 -16.90 -16.19 5.08
C GLU A 523 -17.74 -15.99 3.80
N GLY A 524 -19.06 -16.01 3.91
CA GLY A 524 -20.00 -15.72 2.84
C GLY A 524 -20.29 -14.22 2.72
N PHE A 525 -19.68 -13.56 1.73
CA PHE A 525 -19.78 -12.11 1.52
C PHE A 525 -20.74 -11.70 0.40
N GLN A 526 -21.65 -12.60 0.00
CA GLN A 526 -22.61 -12.37 -1.08
C GLN A 526 -23.55 -11.17 -0.81
N GLY A 527 -23.69 -10.78 0.46
CA GLY A 527 -24.38 -9.56 0.88
C GLY A 527 -23.67 -8.25 0.53
N GLY A 528 -22.39 -8.28 0.17
CA GLY A 528 -21.59 -7.13 -0.28
C GLY A 528 -21.02 -6.26 0.83
N PHE A 529 -21.23 -6.60 2.11
CA PHE A 529 -20.74 -5.79 3.23
C PHE A 529 -20.07 -6.65 4.30
N ALA A 530 -19.04 -6.07 4.92
CA ALA A 530 -18.34 -6.68 6.04
C ALA A 530 -18.05 -5.66 7.15
N THR A 531 -17.78 -6.16 8.35
CA THR A 531 -16.99 -5.43 9.35
C THR A 531 -15.54 -5.81 9.26
N TRP A 532 -14.60 -4.88 9.49
CA TRP A 532 -13.17 -5.18 9.57
C TRP A 532 -12.40 -4.12 10.38
N SER A 533 -11.16 -4.44 10.79
CA SER A 533 -10.29 -3.62 11.64
C SER A 533 -8.86 -3.58 11.10
N GLY A 534 -8.22 -2.42 11.25
CA GLY A 534 -6.84 -2.16 10.86
C GLY A 534 -6.58 -0.67 10.66
N THR A 535 -5.33 -0.24 10.89
CA THR A 535 -4.89 1.12 10.49
C THR A 535 -4.98 1.34 8.99
N SER A 536 -5.00 0.26 8.20
CA SER A 536 -5.31 0.25 6.76
C SER A 536 -6.71 0.77 6.43
N PHE A 537 -7.62 0.85 7.41
CA PHE A 537 -8.97 1.43 7.29
C PHE A 537 -9.08 2.81 7.92
N ALA A 538 -8.26 3.13 8.92
CA ALA A 538 -8.17 4.48 9.47
C ALA A 538 -7.60 5.48 8.45
N ALA A 539 -6.60 5.08 7.66
CA ALA A 539 -6.02 5.90 6.59
C ALA A 539 -7.06 6.35 5.53
N PRO A 540 -7.87 5.46 4.92
CA PRO A 540 -8.88 5.88 3.96
C PRO A 540 -10.07 6.63 4.56
N VAL A 541 -10.35 6.47 5.87
CA VAL A 541 -11.28 7.37 6.57
C VAL A 541 -10.77 8.81 6.49
N LEU A 542 -9.51 9.06 6.85
CA LEU A 542 -8.91 10.39 6.69
C LEU A 542 -8.91 10.84 5.23
N ALA A 543 -8.63 9.95 4.28
CA ALA A 543 -8.63 10.29 2.86
C ALA A 543 -10.00 10.75 2.35
N GLY A 544 -11.08 10.08 2.79
CA GLY A 544 -12.44 10.49 2.48
C GLY A 544 -12.81 11.85 3.08
N GLU A 545 -12.41 12.11 4.33
CA GLU A 545 -12.58 13.43 4.98
C GLU A 545 -11.84 14.54 4.23
N LEU A 546 -10.59 14.28 3.84
CA LEU A 546 -9.79 15.23 3.06
C LEU A 546 -10.42 15.49 1.70
N ALA A 547 -10.86 14.46 0.99
CA ALA A 547 -11.53 14.61 -0.30
C ALA A 547 -12.83 15.42 -0.19
N ALA A 548 -13.65 15.20 0.83
CA ALA A 548 -14.85 15.99 1.08
C ALA A 548 -14.51 17.47 1.38
N SER A 549 -13.51 17.70 2.23
CA SER A 549 -13.02 19.04 2.59
C SER A 549 -12.42 19.80 1.40
N LEU A 550 -11.74 19.10 0.49
CA LEU A 550 -11.22 19.68 -0.76
C LEU A 550 -12.34 19.98 -1.76
N LEU A 551 -13.36 19.12 -1.84
CA LEU A 551 -14.54 19.37 -2.68
C LEU A 551 -15.25 20.68 -2.30
N GLU A 552 -15.40 20.96 -1.00
CA GLU A 552 -15.99 22.21 -0.52
C GLU A 552 -15.22 23.47 -0.97
N ARG A 553 -13.92 23.31 -1.26
CA ARG A 553 -13.01 24.39 -1.68
C ARG A 553 -12.54 24.26 -3.13
N ILE A 554 -13.21 23.41 -3.92
CA ILE A 554 -12.77 23.10 -5.28
C ILE A 554 -12.82 24.32 -6.22
N GLY A 555 -13.68 25.30 -5.91
CA GLY A 555 -13.73 26.56 -6.66
C GLY A 555 -12.48 27.43 -6.54
N ASP A 556 -11.66 27.18 -5.51
CA ASP A 556 -10.38 27.85 -5.27
C ASP A 556 -9.18 26.96 -5.70
N ASP A 557 -9.42 25.79 -6.33
CA ASP A 557 -8.36 24.90 -6.81
C ASP A 557 -7.50 25.64 -7.84
N PRO A 558 -6.21 25.90 -7.57
CA PRO A 558 -5.33 26.66 -8.45
C PRO A 558 -4.83 25.83 -9.63
N THR A 559 -5.33 24.60 -9.80
CA THR A 559 -4.89 23.70 -10.88
C THR A 559 -5.33 24.24 -12.22
N ASP A 560 -4.38 24.87 -12.90
CA ASP A 560 -4.47 25.31 -14.28
C ASP A 560 -3.21 24.82 -15.02
N PRO A 561 -3.34 24.05 -16.11
CA PRO A 561 -2.21 23.60 -16.91
C PRO A 561 -1.27 24.72 -17.34
N ASP A 562 -1.79 25.93 -17.56
CA ASP A 562 -1.00 27.10 -17.96
C ASP A 562 -0.17 27.69 -16.80
N VAL A 563 -0.43 27.28 -15.56
CA VAL A 563 0.19 27.79 -14.32
C VAL A 563 1.27 26.84 -13.77
N LEU A 564 1.34 25.58 -14.25
CA LEU A 564 2.35 24.62 -13.78
C LEU A 564 3.77 25.10 -14.13
N GLN A 565 4.56 25.40 -13.11
CA GLN A 565 5.92 25.89 -13.29
C GLN A 565 6.89 24.75 -13.66
N PRO A 566 7.61 24.84 -14.79
CA PRO A 566 8.54 23.81 -15.26
C PRO A 566 9.51 23.32 -14.16
N GLY A 567 9.41 22.05 -13.81
CA GLY A 567 10.31 21.35 -12.85
C GLY A 567 10.24 21.80 -11.39
N GLN A 568 9.31 22.68 -10.99
CA GLN A 568 9.26 23.19 -9.61
C GLN A 568 8.28 22.43 -8.70
N GLY A 569 7.42 21.58 -9.25
CA GLY A 569 6.29 21.02 -8.52
C GLY A 569 5.04 21.91 -8.68
N ALA A 570 4.14 21.88 -7.70
CA ALA A 570 2.89 22.63 -7.72
C ALA A 570 2.68 23.41 -6.40
N PRO A 571 3.50 24.44 -6.11
CA PRO A 571 3.49 25.14 -4.81
C PRO A 571 2.14 25.79 -4.46
N ASP A 572 1.44 26.36 -5.45
CA ASP A 572 0.11 26.95 -5.22
C ASP A 572 -0.93 25.89 -4.84
N ARG A 573 -0.88 24.74 -5.53
CA ARG A 573 -1.71 23.58 -5.19
C ARG A 573 -1.37 23.06 -3.79
N CYS A 574 -0.09 22.95 -3.44
CA CYS A 574 0.35 22.60 -2.10
C CYS A 574 -0.22 23.54 -1.02
N ALA A 575 -0.20 24.85 -1.26
CA ALA A 575 -0.80 25.84 -0.37
C ALA A 575 -2.32 25.66 -0.24
N TRP A 576 -3.02 25.37 -1.35
CA TRP A 576 -4.46 25.10 -1.36
C TRP A 576 -4.87 23.84 -0.56
N LEU A 577 -3.98 22.85 -0.44
CA LEU A 577 -4.24 21.64 0.35
C LEU A 577 -4.23 21.89 1.87
N TRP A 578 -3.45 22.88 2.34
CA TRP A 578 -3.21 23.11 3.77
C TRP A 578 -4.46 23.36 4.62
N PRO A 579 -5.44 24.17 4.20
CA PRO A 579 -6.69 24.34 4.95
C PRO A 579 -7.38 23.01 5.28
N SER A 580 -7.42 22.07 4.33
CA SER A 580 -7.99 20.74 4.55
C SER A 580 -7.14 19.90 5.51
N ILE A 581 -5.80 19.97 5.40
CA ILE A 581 -4.87 19.27 6.30
C ILE A 581 -5.00 19.82 7.73
N THR A 582 -5.02 21.14 7.90
CA THR A 582 -5.18 21.82 9.19
C THR A 582 -6.52 21.47 9.81
N LEU A 583 -7.61 21.48 9.05
CA LEU A 583 -8.92 21.08 9.56
C LEU A 583 -8.92 19.63 10.05
N ALA A 584 -8.29 18.72 9.31
CA ALA A 584 -8.31 17.29 9.63
C ALA A 584 -7.34 16.89 10.75
N THR A 585 -6.22 17.61 10.92
CA THR A 585 -5.11 17.17 11.81
C THR A 585 -4.71 18.18 12.88
N GLY A 586 -5.13 19.44 12.75
CA GLY A 586 -4.65 20.55 13.57
C GLY A 586 -3.24 21.04 13.21
N LEU A 587 -2.54 20.39 12.27
CA LEU A 587 -1.21 20.80 11.83
C LEU A 587 -1.29 22.06 10.97
N VAL A 588 -0.35 22.98 11.18
CA VAL A 588 -0.21 24.21 10.40
C VAL A 588 1.21 24.33 9.85
N PRO A 589 1.42 24.96 8.68
CA PRO A 589 2.76 25.26 8.20
C PRO A 589 3.56 26.04 9.26
N THR A 590 4.85 25.77 9.35
CA THR A 590 5.74 26.59 10.18
C THR A 590 5.85 27.97 9.52
N PRO A 591 5.64 29.08 10.27
CA PRO A 591 5.84 30.41 9.72
C PRO A 591 7.26 30.53 9.16
N GLY A 592 7.40 31.04 7.94
CA GLY A 592 8.72 31.39 7.41
C GLY A 592 9.29 32.59 8.17
N ASP A 593 10.62 32.72 8.20
CA ASP A 593 11.30 33.88 8.81
C ASP A 593 11.01 35.22 8.07
N ASP A 594 10.25 35.19 6.98
CA ASP A 594 9.79 36.36 6.21
C ASP A 594 8.29 36.67 6.45
N ALA A 595 7.90 36.86 7.72
CA ALA A 595 6.60 37.37 8.13
C ALA A 595 6.68 38.77 8.74
#